data_AF-A0AAU1I040-F1
#
_entry.id   AF-A0AAU1I040-F1
#
_cell.length_a   1.000
_cell.length_b   1.000
_cell.length_c   1.000
_cell.angle_alpha   90.00
_cell.angle_beta   90.00
_cell.angle_gamma   90.00
#
_symmetry.space_group_name_H-M   'P 1'
#
loop_
_entity.id
_entity.type
_entity.pdbx_description
1 polymer ?
#
loop_
_entity_poly.entity_id
_entity_poly.type
_entity_poly.pdbx_seq_one_letter_code
_entity_poly.pdbx_strand_id
1 'polypeptide(L)'
;MVLHCHVTPSDWTKYVGESEAAGGSYNRILPFLLGSAPMLDDDRVSLPEVDGRDLSDAYGWATARPRVITLAEDARPLWRIVRRYARILGETLPEGQAVFIERTAEQTLRVAACLAASECSEHITDEMLSAAFTLVHRSVQDAVRITKGATSPKVKRQPLSLEDKVRARIEMHGGRATSSQILPYVGATAVEVRALPGIVVTEERQRVGRPAVVFSLADDSARDTERMKPEVVAAGQRAETDGNGAKVVSMDAYRPEPTQATEPAPEPQRSKPLVDSNPFRALL
;
A
#
# COMPACT_ATOMS: atom_id res chain seq x y z
N MET A 1 7.99 17.20 -9.11
CA MET A 1 7.18 15.99 -9.32
C MET A 1 7.98 14.80 -8.84
N VAL A 2 7.73 14.29 -7.63
CA VAL A 2 8.34 13.05 -7.14
C VAL A 2 7.33 11.95 -7.42
N LEU A 3 7.63 11.11 -8.41
CA LEU A 3 6.85 9.92 -8.74
C LEU A 3 7.16 8.87 -7.66
N HIS A 4 6.26 8.72 -6.68
CA HIS A 4 6.21 7.47 -5.93
C HIS A 4 5.73 6.38 -6.88
N CYS A 5 6.55 5.33 -7.05
CA CYS A 5 6.21 4.16 -7.85
C CYS A 5 6.13 2.96 -6.92
N HIS A 6 5.03 2.22 -7.01
CA HIS A 6 4.89 0.93 -6.34
C HIS A 6 5.17 -0.18 -7.34
N VAL A 7 6.21 -0.98 -7.09
CA VAL A 7 6.56 -2.14 -7.90
C VAL A 7 6.40 -3.38 -7.03
N THR A 8 5.55 -4.31 -7.46
CA THR A 8 5.45 -5.61 -6.81
C THR A 8 6.81 -6.31 -6.90
N PRO A 9 7.36 -6.88 -5.81
CA PRO A 9 8.67 -7.51 -5.85
C PRO A 9 8.83 -8.59 -6.95
N SER A 10 7.75 -9.30 -7.30
CA SER A 10 7.73 -10.30 -8.38
C SER A 10 7.89 -9.72 -9.79
N ASP A 11 7.59 -8.43 -9.96
CA ASP A 11 7.70 -7.73 -11.24
C ASP A 11 8.95 -6.83 -11.30
N TRP A 12 9.75 -6.78 -10.23
CA TRP A 12 10.97 -5.98 -10.16
C TRP A 12 11.89 -6.22 -11.35
N THR A 13 12.19 -7.48 -11.68
CA THR A 13 13.06 -7.84 -12.81
C THR A 13 12.47 -7.53 -14.18
N LYS A 14 11.15 -7.33 -14.29
CA LYS A 14 10.49 -6.94 -15.54
C LYS A 14 10.64 -5.45 -15.81
N TYR A 15 10.61 -4.64 -14.77
CA TYR A 15 10.68 -3.19 -14.88
C TYR A 15 12.09 -2.65 -14.70
N VAL A 16 12.93 -3.36 -13.96
CA VAL A 16 14.29 -2.95 -13.64
C VAL A 16 15.25 -3.88 -14.36
N GLY A 17 15.36 -3.68 -15.68
CA GLY A 17 16.25 -4.44 -16.55
C GLY A 17 17.71 -3.97 -16.43
N GLU A 18 18.66 -4.86 -16.76
CA GLU A 18 20.11 -4.57 -16.74
C GLU A 18 20.47 -3.34 -17.59
N SER A 19 19.81 -3.13 -18.73
CA SER A 19 20.03 -1.98 -19.62
C SER A 19 19.59 -0.65 -19.03
N GLU A 20 18.51 -0.62 -18.25
CA GLU A 20 18.04 0.59 -17.59
C GLU A 20 18.79 0.87 -16.28
N ALA A 21 19.24 -0.18 -15.60
CA ALA A 21 20.14 -0.10 -14.46
C ALA A 21 21.49 0.56 -14.85
N ALA A 22 22.04 0.21 -16.01
CA ALA A 22 23.23 0.84 -16.56
C ALA A 22 23.05 2.33 -16.92
N GLY A 23 21.82 2.79 -17.16
CA GLY A 23 21.51 4.19 -17.48
C GLY A 23 21.63 5.16 -16.30
N GLY A 24 21.84 4.65 -15.07
CA GLY A 24 21.94 5.48 -13.87
C GLY A 24 20.63 6.18 -13.48
N SER A 25 19.50 5.67 -13.95
CA SER A 25 18.17 6.14 -13.53
C SER A 25 17.85 5.64 -12.12
N TYR A 26 18.24 4.41 -11.81
CA TYR A 26 17.88 3.76 -10.55
C TYR A 26 18.78 4.15 -9.36
N ASN A 27 20.02 4.61 -9.58
CA ASN A 27 20.83 5.20 -8.49
C ASN A 27 20.33 6.58 -8.01
N ARG A 28 19.26 7.12 -8.62
CA ARG A 28 18.66 8.41 -8.25
C ARG A 28 17.46 8.27 -7.33
N ILE A 29 16.96 7.06 -7.14
CA ILE A 29 15.80 6.77 -6.29
C ILE A 29 16.23 5.96 -5.06
N LEU A 30 15.45 6.04 -4.00
CA LEU A 30 15.63 5.23 -2.79
C LEU A 30 14.55 4.15 -2.75
N PRO A 31 14.85 2.89 -3.13
CA PRO A 31 13.90 1.80 -3.00
C PRO A 31 13.69 1.45 -1.52
N PHE A 32 12.44 1.19 -1.15
CA PHE A 32 12.06 0.72 0.18
C PHE A 32 11.16 -0.50 0.05
N LEU A 33 11.46 -1.55 0.81
CA LEU A 33 10.63 -2.74 0.85
C LEU A 33 9.54 -2.58 1.91
N LEU A 34 8.28 -2.56 1.48
CA LEU A 34 7.13 -2.52 2.38
C LEU A 34 6.84 -3.93 2.92
N GLY A 35 6.58 -4.03 4.23
CA GLY A 35 6.24 -5.30 4.88
C GLY A 35 4.84 -5.80 4.52
N SER A 36 3.90 -4.87 4.33
CA SER A 36 2.54 -5.10 3.83
C SER A 36 2.07 -3.86 3.09
N ALA A 37 1.16 -4.03 2.13
CA ALA A 37 0.40 -2.89 1.60
C ALA A 37 -0.64 -2.52 2.67
N PRO A 38 -0.59 -1.33 3.28
CA PRO A 38 -1.67 -0.89 4.15
C PRO A 38 -2.93 -0.79 3.27
N MET A 39 -3.93 -1.61 3.57
CA MET A 39 -5.24 -1.47 2.97
C MET A 39 -5.88 -0.22 3.57
N LEU A 40 -6.01 0.83 2.78
CA LEU A 40 -6.77 2.03 3.12
C LEU A 40 -8.27 1.77 2.86
N ASP A 41 -8.76 0.63 3.35
CA ASP A 41 -10.12 0.13 3.07
C ASP A 41 -11.16 0.69 4.04
N ASP A 42 -10.74 1.56 4.95
CA ASP A 42 -11.62 2.13 5.93
C ASP A 42 -11.98 3.56 5.51
N ASP A 43 -13.07 3.69 4.75
CA ASP A 43 -13.69 4.99 4.39
C ASP A 43 -14.07 5.82 5.63
N ARG A 44 -13.97 5.23 6.83
CA ARG A 44 -14.20 5.88 8.13
C ARG A 44 -12.94 6.44 8.77
N VAL A 45 -11.75 6.13 8.25
CA VAL A 45 -10.49 6.67 8.74
C VAL A 45 -10.23 7.99 8.02
N SER A 46 -10.67 9.08 8.63
CA SER A 46 -10.13 10.40 8.29
C SER A 46 -8.64 10.40 8.59
N LEU A 47 -7.81 10.83 7.63
CA LEU A 47 -6.41 11.15 7.91
C LEU A 47 -6.37 12.11 9.11
N PRO A 48 -5.39 11.96 10.02
CA PRO A 48 -5.27 12.88 11.15
C PRO A 48 -5.18 14.31 10.64
N GLU A 49 -5.84 15.24 11.34
CA GLU A 49 -5.59 16.66 11.09
C GLU A 49 -4.13 16.96 11.40
N VAL A 50 -3.40 17.41 10.37
CA VAL A 50 -2.00 17.82 10.50
C VAL A 50 -1.97 19.34 10.43
N ASP A 51 -1.46 19.99 11.47
CA ASP A 51 -1.15 21.42 11.39
C ASP A 51 0.02 21.61 10.43
N GLY A 52 -0.27 22.14 9.24
CA GLY A 52 0.69 22.30 8.15
C GLY A 52 1.50 23.61 8.22
N ARG A 53 1.32 24.44 9.25
CA ARG A 53 1.98 25.76 9.36
C ARG A 53 3.49 25.65 9.30
N ASP A 54 4.08 24.82 10.17
CA ASP A 54 5.53 24.67 10.25
C ASP A 54 6.12 24.20 8.91
N LEU A 55 5.43 23.28 8.22
CA LEU A 55 5.83 22.81 6.90
C LEU A 55 5.72 23.91 5.84
N SER A 56 4.65 24.70 5.87
CA SER A 56 4.45 25.84 4.96
C SER A 56 5.51 26.91 5.17
N ASP A 57 5.83 27.22 6.43
CA ASP A 57 6.85 28.21 6.79
C ASP A 57 8.24 27.76 6.37
N ALA A 58 8.58 26.49 6.61
CA ALA A 58 9.84 25.91 6.16
C ALA A 58 9.96 25.91 4.63
N TYR A 59 8.89 25.55 3.91
CA TYR A 59 8.85 25.63 2.45
C TYR A 59 9.06 27.07 1.98
N GLY A 60 8.34 28.03 2.57
CA GLY A 60 8.49 29.45 2.28
C GLY A 60 9.91 29.95 2.52
N TRP A 61 10.53 29.59 3.65
CA TRP A 61 11.91 29.92 3.97
C TRP A 61 12.91 29.36 2.96
N ALA A 62 12.70 28.11 2.52
CA ALA A 62 13.56 27.40 1.59
C ALA A 62 13.47 27.96 0.16
N THR A 63 12.29 28.44 -0.26
CA THR A 63 12.06 28.95 -1.62
C THR A 63 12.19 30.47 -1.76
N ALA A 64 12.18 31.23 -0.65
CA ALA A 64 12.20 32.70 -0.70
C ALA A 64 13.43 33.29 -1.43
N ARG A 65 14.57 32.59 -1.39
CA ARG A 65 15.80 32.97 -2.10
C ARG A 65 16.72 31.76 -2.27
N PRO A 66 17.67 31.78 -3.22
CA PRO A 66 18.72 30.78 -3.28
C PRO A 66 19.53 30.76 -1.98
N ARG A 67 19.76 29.56 -1.42
CA ARG A 67 20.55 29.34 -0.21
C ARG A 67 21.62 28.30 -0.47
N VAL A 68 22.72 28.39 0.28
CA VAL A 68 23.80 27.42 0.23
C VAL A 68 23.79 26.64 1.54
N ILE A 69 23.31 25.40 1.49
CA ILE A 69 23.32 24.51 2.65
C ILE A 69 24.67 23.80 2.72
N THR A 70 25.32 23.86 3.86
CA THR A 70 26.66 23.30 4.09
C THR A 70 26.69 22.37 5.29
N LEU A 71 27.71 21.51 5.39
CA LEU A 71 27.94 20.72 6.59
C LEU A 71 28.43 21.62 7.72
N ALA A 72 27.80 21.51 8.89
CA ALA A 72 28.34 22.03 10.13
C ALA A 72 29.61 21.27 10.55
N GLU A 73 30.39 21.85 11.47
CA GLU A 73 31.69 21.30 11.85
C GLU A 73 31.57 19.95 12.58
N ASP A 74 30.53 19.80 13.39
CA ASP A 74 30.15 18.59 14.12
C ASP A 74 29.74 17.43 13.19
N ALA A 75 29.16 17.73 12.02
CA ALA A 75 28.75 16.71 11.04
C ALA A 75 29.92 16.16 10.18
N ARG A 76 31.05 16.87 10.12
CA ARG A 76 32.18 16.49 9.23
C ARG A 76 32.79 15.11 9.56
N PRO A 77 32.98 14.71 10.83
CA PRO A 77 33.47 13.37 11.15
C PRO A 77 32.56 12.28 10.60
N LEU A 78 31.24 12.38 10.83
CA LEU A 78 30.26 11.42 10.32
C LEU A 78 30.25 11.40 8.79
N TRP A 79 30.35 12.56 8.14
CA TRP A 79 30.41 12.63 6.68
C TRP A 79 31.58 11.83 6.08
N ARG A 80 32.75 11.83 6.72
CA ARG A 80 33.89 11.00 6.29
C ARG A 80 33.57 9.51 6.36
N ILE A 81 32.83 9.09 7.39
CA ILE A 81 32.38 7.70 7.56
C ILE A 81 31.39 7.32 6.46
N VAL A 82 30.38 8.17 6.20
CA VAL A 82 29.39 7.96 5.13
C VAL A 82 30.06 7.80 3.77
N ARG A 83 31.03 8.67 3.43
CA ARG A 83 31.79 8.56 2.18
C ARG A 83 32.60 7.27 2.08
N ARG A 84 33.25 6.86 3.18
CA ARG A 84 34.00 5.59 3.22
C ARG A 84 33.07 4.41 3.04
N TYR A 85 31.91 4.43 3.70
CA TYR A 85 30.88 3.40 3.56
C TYR A 85 30.40 3.26 2.10
N ALA A 86 30.02 4.38 1.45
CA ALA A 86 29.59 4.37 0.06
C ALA A 86 30.67 3.80 -0.88
N ARG A 87 31.94 4.14 -0.65
CA ARG A 87 33.07 3.58 -1.40
C ARG A 87 33.19 2.07 -1.21
N ILE A 88 33.16 1.59 0.03
CA ILE A 88 33.24 0.15 0.34
C ILE A 88 32.10 -0.59 -0.36
N LEU A 89 30.89 -0.05 -0.33
CA LEU A 89 29.76 -0.68 -1.01
C LEU A 89 29.98 -0.80 -2.53
N GLY A 90 30.46 0.26 -3.18
CA GLY A 90 30.77 0.24 -4.62
C GLY A 90 31.88 -0.75 -4.99
N GLU A 91 32.82 -1.02 -4.07
CA GLU A 91 33.91 -1.98 -4.27
C GLU A 91 33.51 -3.44 -3.95
N THR A 92 32.47 -3.66 -3.13
CA THR A 92 32.14 -4.99 -2.58
C THR A 92 30.86 -5.61 -3.12
N LEU A 93 29.91 -4.81 -3.60
CA LEU A 93 28.66 -5.34 -4.14
C LEU A 93 28.82 -5.82 -5.59
N PRO A 94 28.08 -6.88 -6.00
CA PRO A 94 27.95 -7.24 -7.40
C PRO A 94 27.42 -6.08 -8.24
N GLU A 95 27.81 -6.01 -9.51
CA GLU A 95 27.43 -4.92 -10.43
C GLU A 95 25.91 -4.68 -10.48
N GLY A 96 25.11 -5.75 -10.60
CA GLY A 96 23.65 -5.65 -10.59
C GLY A 96 23.03 -5.13 -9.29
N GLN A 97 23.81 -4.99 -8.21
CA GLN A 97 23.38 -4.35 -6.95
C GLN A 97 24.00 -2.95 -6.81
N ALA A 98 25.25 -2.79 -7.23
CA ALA A 98 26.00 -1.53 -7.16
C ALA A 98 25.26 -0.39 -7.90
N VAL A 99 24.66 -0.69 -9.05
CA VAL A 99 23.86 0.26 -9.85
C VAL A 99 22.71 0.97 -9.10
N PHE A 100 22.25 0.45 -7.96
CA PHE A 100 21.22 1.10 -7.15
C PHE A 100 21.79 2.02 -6.07
N ILE A 101 23.06 1.84 -5.70
CA ILE A 101 23.63 2.37 -4.47
C ILE A 101 24.88 3.24 -4.71
N GLU A 102 25.36 3.35 -5.94
CA GLU A 102 26.51 4.19 -6.34
C GLU A 102 26.43 5.63 -5.83
N ARG A 103 25.23 6.18 -5.67
CA ARG A 103 25.00 7.55 -5.19
C ARG A 103 24.65 7.66 -3.72
N THR A 104 24.95 6.64 -2.91
CA THR A 104 24.59 6.58 -1.49
C THR A 104 25.02 7.84 -0.72
N ALA A 105 26.26 8.31 -0.95
CA ALA A 105 26.79 9.49 -0.26
C ALA A 105 26.04 10.76 -0.68
N GLU A 106 25.81 10.94 -1.98
CA GLU A 106 25.09 12.08 -2.54
C GLU A 106 23.62 12.09 -2.10
N GLN A 107 22.96 10.92 -2.05
CA GLN A 107 21.59 10.82 -1.55
C GLN A 107 21.51 11.17 -0.07
N THR A 108 22.49 10.73 0.72
CA THR A 108 22.58 11.09 2.13
C THR A 108 22.66 12.62 2.31
N LEU A 109 23.49 13.31 1.52
CA LEU A 109 23.55 14.77 1.56
C LEU A 109 22.26 15.44 1.10
N ARG A 110 21.59 14.93 0.05
CA ARG A 110 20.32 15.51 -0.41
C ARG A 110 19.24 15.41 0.66
N VAL A 111 19.11 14.25 1.30
CA VAL A 111 18.14 14.06 2.40
C VAL A 111 18.51 14.95 3.58
N ALA A 112 19.79 15.00 3.97
CA ALA A 112 20.24 15.85 5.07
C ALA A 112 20.01 17.35 4.79
N ALA A 113 20.18 17.78 3.54
CA ALA A 113 19.88 19.16 3.13
C ALA A 113 18.37 19.46 3.19
N CYS A 114 17.50 18.49 2.84
CA CYS A 114 16.06 18.65 3.03
C CYS A 114 15.69 18.77 4.52
N LEU A 115 16.34 18.00 5.40
CA LEU A 115 16.15 18.10 6.85
C LEU A 115 16.65 19.44 7.41
N ALA A 116 17.80 19.93 6.94
CA ALA A 116 18.27 21.27 7.32
C ALA A 116 17.29 22.35 6.86
N ALA A 117 16.75 22.22 5.64
CA ALA A 117 15.77 23.16 5.10
C ALA A 117 14.43 23.10 5.85
N SER A 118 13.99 21.93 6.31
CA SER A 118 12.77 21.82 7.13
C SER A 118 12.91 22.53 8.48
N GLU A 119 14.13 22.57 9.03
CA GLU A 119 14.46 23.32 10.24
C GLU A 119 14.88 24.77 9.97
N CYS A 120 14.67 25.28 8.74
CA CYS A 120 15.07 26.62 8.33
C CYS A 120 16.57 26.95 8.57
N SER A 121 17.45 25.95 8.39
CA SER A 121 18.88 26.03 8.64
C SER A 121 19.70 25.93 7.35
N GLU A 122 20.79 26.72 7.26
CA GLU A 122 21.81 26.63 6.19
C GLU A 122 22.95 25.65 6.55
N HIS A 123 22.84 24.99 7.71
CA HIS A 123 23.83 24.07 8.23
C HIS A 123 23.22 22.70 8.55
N ILE A 124 23.82 21.65 7.99
CA ILE A 124 23.51 20.24 8.28
C ILE A 124 24.31 19.85 9.53
N THR A 125 23.61 19.58 10.63
CA THR A 125 24.20 19.09 11.89
C THR A 125 24.48 17.60 11.84
N ASP A 126 25.18 17.08 12.86
CA ASP A 126 25.41 15.64 12.99
C ASP A 126 24.09 14.85 13.09
N GLU A 127 23.09 15.34 13.82
CA GLU A 127 21.80 14.65 13.97
C GLU A 127 21.06 14.53 12.63
N MET A 128 21.03 15.62 11.85
CA MET A 128 20.40 15.64 10.53
C MET A 128 21.10 14.66 9.58
N LEU A 129 22.43 14.65 9.59
CA LEU A 129 23.22 13.74 8.75
C LEU A 129 23.04 12.28 9.18
N SER A 130 22.97 12.01 10.47
CA SER A 130 22.74 10.67 11.05
C SER A 130 21.35 10.12 10.69
N ALA A 131 20.31 10.96 10.81
CA ALA A 131 18.96 10.61 10.41
C ALA A 131 18.87 10.31 8.91
N ALA A 132 19.45 11.19 8.08
CA ALA A 132 19.54 10.99 6.63
C ALA A 132 20.28 9.69 6.28
N PHE A 133 21.40 9.42 6.94
CA PHE A 133 22.19 8.23 6.70
C PHE A 133 21.43 6.96 7.07
N THR A 134 20.68 6.97 8.17
CA THR A 134 19.87 5.81 8.58
C THR A 134 18.78 5.48 7.55
N LEU A 135 18.12 6.50 7.02
CA LEU A 135 17.13 6.32 5.96
C LEU A 135 17.75 5.73 4.68
N VAL A 136 18.86 6.31 4.21
CA VAL A 136 19.55 5.82 3.01
C VAL A 136 20.14 4.43 3.23
N HIS A 137 20.70 4.16 4.40
CA HIS A 137 21.21 2.84 4.77
C HIS A 137 20.11 1.78 4.73
N ARG A 138 18.91 2.09 5.22
CA ARG A 138 17.75 1.21 5.09
C ARG A 138 17.42 0.95 3.61
N SER A 139 17.42 1.97 2.78
CA SER A 139 17.17 1.82 1.35
C SER A 139 18.21 0.93 0.66
N VAL A 140 19.50 1.07 0.99
CA VAL A 140 20.58 0.17 0.52
C VAL A 140 20.29 -1.28 0.90
N GLN A 141 19.91 -1.53 2.16
CA GLN A 141 19.57 -2.88 2.63
C GLN A 141 18.40 -3.47 1.85
N ASP A 142 17.36 -2.68 1.59
CA ASP A 142 16.19 -3.11 0.85
C ASP A 142 16.50 -3.36 -0.64
N ALA A 143 17.31 -2.50 -1.28
CA ALA A 143 17.81 -2.71 -2.64
C ALA A 143 18.57 -4.04 -2.77
N VAL A 144 19.48 -4.32 -1.83
CA VAL A 144 20.25 -5.57 -1.79
C VAL A 144 19.33 -6.78 -1.57
N ARG A 145 18.29 -6.64 -0.74
CA ARG A 145 17.31 -7.73 -0.50
C ARG A 145 16.46 -8.02 -1.73
N ILE A 146 15.93 -6.99 -2.38
CA ILE A 146 15.07 -7.14 -3.56
C ILE A 146 15.85 -7.75 -4.73
N THR A 147 17.09 -7.31 -4.95
CA THR A 147 17.97 -7.85 -5.99
C THR A 147 18.44 -9.29 -5.70
N LYS A 148 18.69 -9.65 -4.43
CA LYS A 148 18.90 -11.06 -4.02
C LYS A 148 17.62 -11.91 -4.17
N GLY A 149 16.45 -11.28 -4.05
CA GLY A 149 15.14 -11.93 -4.14
C GLY A 149 14.77 -12.40 -5.55
N ALA A 150 15.38 -11.84 -6.61
CA ALA A 150 15.20 -12.31 -7.98
C ALA A 150 15.63 -13.78 -8.19
N THR A 151 16.49 -14.32 -7.32
CA THR A 151 16.94 -15.71 -7.32
C THR A 151 16.39 -16.54 -6.14
N SER A 152 15.63 -15.93 -5.23
CA SER A 152 15.03 -16.65 -4.11
C SER A 152 13.72 -17.31 -4.55
N PRO A 153 13.45 -18.58 -4.18
CA PRO A 153 12.21 -19.25 -4.56
C PRO A 153 11.03 -18.41 -4.08
N LYS A 154 10.08 -18.14 -4.97
CA LYS A 154 8.84 -17.43 -4.67
C LYS A 154 8.32 -17.92 -3.33
N VAL A 155 8.35 -17.07 -2.30
CA VAL A 155 7.66 -17.36 -1.05
C VAL A 155 6.20 -17.43 -1.46
N LYS A 156 5.71 -18.65 -1.72
CA LYS A 156 4.30 -18.91 -1.88
C LYS A 156 3.70 -18.47 -0.55
N ARG A 157 3.05 -17.32 -0.53
CA ARG A 157 2.16 -16.96 0.57
C ARG A 157 1.30 -18.20 0.79
N GLN A 158 1.45 -18.85 1.94
CA GLN A 158 0.59 -19.96 2.25
C GLN A 158 -0.83 -19.37 2.24
N PRO A 159 -1.74 -19.90 1.39
CA PRO A 159 -3.10 -19.41 1.41
C PRO A 159 -3.61 -19.57 2.84
N LEU A 160 -4.24 -18.52 3.38
CA LEU A 160 -4.93 -18.58 4.67
C LEU A 160 -5.73 -19.87 4.74
N SER A 161 -5.65 -20.56 5.89
CA SER A 161 -6.39 -21.79 6.09
C SER A 161 -7.89 -21.53 5.90
N LEU A 162 -8.66 -22.56 5.58
CA LEU A 162 -10.11 -22.43 5.46
C LEU A 162 -10.72 -21.86 6.76
N GLU A 163 -10.17 -22.27 7.90
CA GLU A 163 -10.57 -21.79 9.23
C GLU A 163 -10.35 -20.29 9.39
N ASP A 164 -9.16 -19.78 9.04
CA ASP A 164 -8.83 -18.36 9.17
C ASP A 164 -9.68 -17.51 8.22
N LYS A 165 -9.96 -18.01 7.02
CA LYS A 165 -10.85 -17.33 6.06
C LYS A 165 -12.28 -17.22 6.59
N VAL A 166 -12.79 -18.26 7.23
CA VAL A 166 -14.14 -18.25 7.80
C VAL A 166 -14.20 -17.35 9.04
N ARG A 167 -13.21 -17.45 9.95
CA ARG A 167 -13.12 -16.61 11.15
C ARG A 167 -13.07 -15.13 10.79
N ALA A 168 -12.17 -14.75 9.87
CA ALA A 168 -12.07 -13.36 9.39
C ALA A 168 -13.38 -12.86 8.78
N ARG A 169 -14.15 -13.73 8.11
CA ARG A 169 -15.43 -13.36 7.52
C ARG A 169 -16.53 -13.21 8.57
N ILE A 170 -16.55 -14.04 9.61
CA ILE A 170 -17.48 -13.92 10.74
C ILE A 170 -17.21 -12.62 11.51
N GLU A 171 -15.93 -12.32 11.79
CA GLU A 171 -15.51 -11.09 12.46
C GLU A 171 -15.87 -9.84 11.64
N MET A 172 -15.67 -9.87 10.32
CA MET A 172 -16.05 -8.78 9.42
C MET A 172 -17.55 -8.44 9.45
N HIS A 173 -18.41 -9.42 9.72
CA HIS A 173 -19.87 -9.23 9.85
C HIS A 173 -20.31 -9.05 11.32
N GLY A 174 -19.39 -8.71 12.22
CA GLY A 174 -19.71 -8.41 13.62
C GLY A 174 -19.99 -9.64 14.47
N GLY A 175 -19.32 -10.76 14.19
CA GLY A 175 -19.40 -12.00 14.98
C GLY A 175 -20.45 -13.01 14.50
N ARG A 176 -21.25 -12.67 13.48
CA ARG A 176 -22.27 -13.55 12.89
C ARG A 176 -22.32 -13.37 11.37
N ALA A 177 -22.29 -14.45 10.61
CA ALA A 177 -22.41 -14.38 9.15
C ALA A 177 -23.26 -15.51 8.58
N THR A 178 -24.11 -15.21 7.60
CA THR A 178 -24.94 -16.18 6.90
C THR A 178 -24.14 -17.01 5.90
N SER A 179 -24.68 -18.18 5.52
CA SER A 179 -24.12 -19.01 4.44
C SER A 179 -23.87 -18.24 3.13
N SER A 180 -24.77 -17.33 2.75
CA SER A 180 -24.61 -16.46 1.59
C SER A 180 -23.46 -15.45 1.72
N GLN A 181 -23.05 -15.08 2.94
CA GLN A 181 -21.97 -14.13 3.20
C GLN A 181 -20.59 -14.79 3.33
N ILE A 182 -20.54 -16.10 3.65
CA ILE A 182 -19.30 -16.86 3.83
C ILE A 182 -18.93 -17.66 2.58
N LEU A 183 -19.83 -18.52 2.09
CA LEU A 183 -19.51 -19.57 1.11
C LEU A 183 -18.91 -19.05 -0.22
N PRO A 184 -19.39 -17.93 -0.81
CA PRO A 184 -18.81 -17.40 -2.04
C PRO A 184 -17.34 -16.96 -1.91
N TYR A 185 -16.88 -16.64 -0.69
CA TYR A 185 -15.57 -16.05 -0.44
C TYR A 185 -14.53 -17.05 0.03
N VAL A 186 -14.96 -18.11 0.71
CA VAL A 186 -14.06 -19.15 1.24
C VAL A 186 -13.82 -20.28 0.26
N GLY A 187 -14.66 -20.40 -0.78
CA GLY A 187 -14.51 -21.44 -1.82
C GLY A 187 -14.74 -22.86 -1.30
N ALA A 188 -15.52 -23.00 -0.22
CA ALA A 188 -15.83 -24.27 0.44
C ALA A 188 -17.34 -24.47 0.55
N THR A 189 -17.73 -25.72 0.77
CA THR A 189 -19.12 -26.13 0.96
C THR A 189 -19.60 -25.84 2.38
N ALA A 190 -20.91 -25.74 2.57
CA ALA A 190 -21.50 -25.57 3.90
C ALA A 190 -21.13 -26.71 4.86
N VAL A 191 -20.91 -27.93 4.35
CA VAL A 191 -20.52 -29.09 5.17
C VAL A 191 -19.10 -28.92 5.71
N GLU A 192 -18.17 -28.47 4.87
CA GLU A 192 -16.77 -28.23 5.25
C GLU A 192 -16.66 -27.11 6.28
N VAL A 193 -17.43 -26.03 6.12
CA VAL A 193 -17.44 -24.92 7.09
C VAL A 193 -18.05 -25.33 8.43
N ARG A 194 -19.10 -26.17 8.43
CA ARG A 194 -19.72 -26.72 9.65
C ARG A 194 -18.79 -27.67 10.42
N ALA A 195 -17.86 -28.32 9.73
CA ALA A 195 -16.92 -29.26 10.33
C ALA A 195 -15.72 -28.58 10.99
N LEU A 196 -15.58 -27.25 10.86
CA LEU A 196 -14.47 -26.51 11.45
C LEU A 196 -14.62 -26.36 12.97
N PRO A 197 -13.51 -26.50 13.74
CA PRO A 197 -13.55 -26.33 15.18
C PRO A 197 -13.89 -24.87 15.55
N GLY A 198 -14.74 -24.70 16.56
CA GLY A 198 -15.09 -23.38 17.09
C GLY A 198 -16.14 -22.59 16.29
N ILE A 199 -16.79 -23.20 15.29
CA ILE A 199 -17.91 -22.58 14.55
C ILE A 199 -19.24 -23.15 15.03
N VAL A 200 -20.10 -22.29 15.56
CA VAL A 200 -21.48 -22.62 15.94
C VAL A 200 -22.41 -22.29 14.79
N VAL A 201 -23.29 -23.24 14.46
CA VAL A 201 -24.22 -23.15 13.34
C VAL A 201 -25.62 -23.04 13.93
N THR A 202 -26.29 -21.92 13.68
CA THR A 202 -27.67 -21.69 14.09
C THR A 202 -28.56 -21.54 12.86
N GLU A 203 -29.78 -22.09 12.93
CA GLU A 203 -30.78 -21.91 11.89
C GLU A 203 -31.75 -20.83 12.34
N GLU A 204 -31.73 -19.69 11.67
CA GLU A 204 -32.62 -18.57 11.98
C GLU A 204 -33.84 -18.62 11.05
N ARG A 205 -35.03 -18.74 11.63
CA ARG A 205 -36.29 -18.69 10.87
C ARG A 205 -36.58 -17.26 10.45
N GLN A 206 -36.43 -16.98 9.15
CA GLN A 206 -36.92 -15.74 8.58
C GLN A 206 -38.44 -15.76 8.46
N ARG A 207 -39.08 -14.58 8.55
CA ARG A 207 -40.54 -14.42 8.43
C ARG A 207 -41.11 -14.85 7.08
N VAL A 208 -40.26 -14.92 6.04
CA VAL A 208 -40.62 -15.39 4.70
C VAL A 208 -39.43 -16.19 4.15
N GLY A 209 -39.66 -17.42 3.69
CA GLY A 209 -38.65 -18.26 3.03
C GLY A 209 -38.01 -19.36 3.90
N ARG A 210 -37.07 -20.10 3.30
CA ARG A 210 -36.33 -21.20 3.95
C ARG A 210 -35.42 -20.63 5.07
N PRO A 211 -35.28 -21.31 6.22
CA PRO A 211 -34.42 -20.83 7.31
C PRO A 211 -33.00 -20.52 6.85
N ALA A 212 -32.43 -19.41 7.33
CA ALA A 212 -31.07 -19.00 7.02
C ALA A 212 -30.09 -19.70 7.96
N VAL A 213 -29.05 -20.31 7.40
CA VAL A 213 -27.95 -20.90 8.19
C VAL A 213 -26.98 -19.79 8.55
N VAL A 214 -26.82 -19.52 9.85
CA VAL A 214 -25.95 -18.50 10.43
C VAL A 214 -24.78 -19.19 11.14
N PHE A 215 -23.57 -18.72 10.85
CA PHE A 215 -22.33 -19.17 11.47
C PHE A 215 -21.82 -18.10 12.45
N SER A 216 -21.41 -18.52 13.65
CA SER A 216 -20.83 -17.66 14.70
C SER A 216 -19.64 -18.35 15.36
N LEU A 217 -18.74 -17.60 15.99
CA LEU A 217 -17.64 -18.19 16.78
C LEU A 217 -18.16 -18.69 18.13
N ALA A 218 -17.67 -19.85 18.56
CA ALA A 218 -17.95 -20.42 19.87
C ALA A 218 -17.22 -19.62 20.96
N ASP A 219 -17.78 -18.46 21.34
CA ASP A 219 -17.66 -17.86 22.69
C ASP A 219 -18.38 -16.50 22.89
N ASP A 220 -19.20 -16.01 21.95
CA ASP A 220 -19.94 -14.73 22.12
C ASP A 220 -21.45 -14.86 22.41
N SER A 221 -21.97 -16.08 22.59
CA SER A 221 -23.43 -16.30 22.70
C SER A 221 -24.07 -16.07 24.07
N ALA A 222 -23.35 -15.50 25.04
CA ALA A 222 -23.87 -15.29 26.40
C ALA A 222 -24.46 -13.89 26.69
N ARG A 223 -24.58 -12.97 25.72
CA ARG A 223 -24.98 -11.59 26.02
C ARG A 223 -26.22 -11.00 25.36
N ASP A 224 -26.95 -11.72 24.49
CA ASP A 224 -28.02 -11.07 23.71
C ASP A 224 -29.38 -11.80 23.65
N THR A 225 -29.75 -12.54 24.71
CA THR A 225 -31.10 -13.16 24.82
C THR A 225 -31.90 -12.76 26.06
N GLU A 226 -31.72 -11.53 26.56
CA GLU A 226 -32.67 -10.93 27.50
C GLU A 226 -32.94 -9.45 27.18
N ARG A 227 -33.68 -9.17 26.09
CA ARG A 227 -34.53 -7.98 26.08
C ARG A 227 -35.67 -8.06 25.08
N MET A 228 -36.87 -7.90 25.63
CA MET A 228 -38.14 -7.54 25.01
C MET A 228 -38.89 -8.64 24.24
N LYS A 229 -39.76 -9.33 24.98
CA LYS A 229 -41.14 -9.60 24.51
C LYS A 229 -41.86 -8.27 24.30
N PRO A 230 -42.57 -8.06 23.18
CA PRO A 230 -43.73 -7.20 23.16
C PRO A 230 -44.98 -8.07 23.05
N GLU A 231 -45.86 -7.84 24.02
CA GLU A 231 -47.24 -8.27 24.10
C GLU A 231 -48.03 -7.69 22.92
N VAL A 232 -48.90 -8.51 22.35
CA VAL A 232 -49.76 -8.17 21.22
C VAL A 232 -50.92 -7.32 21.71
N VAL A 233 -51.06 -6.08 21.24
CA VAL A 233 -52.34 -5.37 21.20
C VAL A 233 -52.49 -4.65 19.88
N ALA A 234 -53.61 -4.96 19.20
CA ALA A 234 -54.02 -4.39 17.92
C ALA A 234 -54.59 -2.98 18.09
N ALA A 235 -54.32 -2.09 17.13
CA ALA A 235 -55.30 -1.30 16.37
C ALA A 235 -54.63 -0.10 15.67
N GLY A 236 -54.97 0.07 14.37
CA GLY A 236 -55.35 1.38 13.86
C GLY A 236 -54.28 2.30 13.26
N GLN A 237 -54.45 2.49 11.95
CA GLN A 237 -54.32 3.76 11.20
C GLN A 237 -53.00 4.10 10.47
N ARG A 238 -53.23 4.36 9.17
CA ARG A 238 -52.36 4.88 8.11
C ARG A 238 -51.79 6.28 8.42
N ALA A 239 -50.55 6.50 7.98
CA ALA A 239 -50.07 7.63 7.16
C ALA A 239 -48.61 7.34 6.76
N GLU A 240 -48.32 7.11 5.48
CA GLU A 240 -47.59 8.06 4.60
C GLU A 240 -46.24 8.55 5.17
N THR A 241 -45.12 8.02 4.65
CA THR A 241 -43.99 8.87 4.23
C THR A 241 -43.07 8.16 3.24
N ASP A 242 -42.64 8.95 2.26
CA ASP A 242 -41.67 8.71 1.19
C ASP A 242 -40.36 8.04 1.63
N GLY A 243 -39.71 7.35 0.69
CA GLY A 243 -38.35 6.88 0.93
C GLY A 243 -37.73 5.99 -0.13
N ASN A 244 -37.47 6.56 -1.30
CA ASN A 244 -36.22 6.37 -2.04
C ASN A 244 -35.89 4.96 -2.58
N GLY A 245 -36.31 4.71 -3.82
CA GLY A 245 -35.85 3.58 -4.62
C GLY A 245 -34.40 3.76 -5.07
N ALA A 246 -33.48 3.08 -4.40
CA ALA A 246 -32.12 2.88 -4.90
C ALA A 246 -32.11 1.70 -5.89
N LYS A 247 -32.00 2.06 -7.17
CA LYS A 247 -31.87 1.19 -8.33
C LYS A 247 -30.55 0.39 -8.23
N VAL A 248 -30.61 -0.87 -7.81
CA VAL A 248 -29.45 -1.78 -7.85
C VAL A 248 -29.12 -2.08 -9.31
N VAL A 249 -28.03 -1.50 -9.79
CA VAL A 249 -27.43 -1.78 -11.09
C VAL A 249 -26.75 -3.15 -11.00
N SER A 250 -27.21 -4.09 -11.82
CA SER A 250 -26.58 -5.39 -12.03
C SER A 250 -25.16 -5.19 -12.59
N MET A 251 -24.14 -5.67 -11.87
CA MET A 251 -22.75 -5.75 -12.32
C MET A 251 -22.46 -7.07 -13.06
N ASP A 252 -23.23 -7.36 -14.11
CA ASP A 252 -22.90 -8.42 -15.08
C ASP A 252 -22.29 -7.82 -16.35
N ALA A 253 -21.18 -7.10 -16.18
CA ALA A 253 -20.42 -6.54 -17.30
C ALA A 253 -18.92 -6.66 -17.09
N TYR A 254 -18.43 -7.86 -16.74
CA TYR A 254 -17.02 -8.20 -16.96
C TYR A 254 -16.82 -9.73 -17.05
N ARG A 255 -17.35 -10.33 -18.11
CA ARG A 255 -16.93 -11.67 -18.56
C ARG A 255 -16.24 -11.52 -19.92
N PRO A 256 -14.90 -11.50 -19.99
CA PRO A 256 -14.23 -11.58 -21.28
C PRO A 256 -14.37 -12.99 -21.85
N GLU A 257 -14.84 -13.07 -23.10
CA GLU A 257 -14.96 -14.31 -23.88
C GLU A 257 -13.58 -14.83 -24.33
N PRO A 258 -13.46 -16.14 -24.64
CA PRO A 258 -12.20 -16.79 -25.00
C PRO A 258 -11.64 -16.28 -26.33
N THR A 259 -10.35 -15.90 -26.30
CA THR A 259 -9.55 -15.38 -27.40
C THR A 259 -9.54 -16.27 -28.65
N GLN A 260 -10.03 -15.76 -29.79
CA GLN A 260 -9.69 -16.28 -31.13
C GLN A 260 -8.39 -15.64 -31.63
N ALA A 261 -7.48 -16.47 -32.12
CA ALA A 261 -6.21 -16.06 -32.70
C ALA A 261 -6.42 -15.31 -34.02
N THR A 262 -5.74 -14.18 -34.20
CA THR A 262 -5.70 -13.42 -35.47
C THR A 262 -4.25 -13.32 -35.96
N GLU A 263 -4.05 -13.53 -37.26
CA GLU A 263 -2.79 -13.49 -38.01
C GLU A 263 -2.05 -12.14 -37.95
N PRO A 264 -0.72 -12.10 -38.19
CA PRO A 264 0.08 -10.90 -38.06
C PRO A 264 0.16 -10.06 -39.35
N ALA A 265 0.01 -8.75 -39.23
CA ALA A 265 0.45 -7.74 -40.22
C ALA A 265 0.72 -6.38 -39.52
N PRO A 266 1.34 -5.40 -40.18
CA PRO A 266 2.77 -5.20 -40.43
C PRO A 266 3.38 -4.07 -39.55
N GLU A 267 4.71 -3.91 -39.61
CA GLU A 267 5.53 -3.02 -38.76
C GLU A 267 5.13 -1.53 -38.74
N PRO A 268 5.26 -0.82 -37.58
CA PRO A 268 4.82 0.56 -37.44
C PRO A 268 5.85 1.60 -37.93
N GLN A 269 5.34 2.59 -38.66
CA GLN A 269 6.05 3.79 -39.12
C GLN A 269 6.41 4.76 -37.97
N ARG A 270 7.58 5.39 -38.13
CA ARG A 270 8.23 6.35 -37.24
C ARG A 270 7.50 7.71 -37.23
N SER A 271 6.98 8.16 -36.09
CA SER A 271 6.35 9.49 -35.93
C SER A 271 7.35 10.59 -35.57
N LYS A 272 7.17 11.77 -36.17
CA LYS A 272 7.93 13.04 -36.03
C LYS A 272 7.68 13.74 -34.68
N PRO A 273 8.56 14.68 -34.24
CA PRO A 273 8.54 15.23 -32.88
C PRO A 273 7.42 16.27 -32.66
N LEU A 274 6.79 16.20 -31.48
CA LEU A 274 5.81 17.17 -30.98
C LEU A 274 6.52 18.34 -30.29
N VAL A 275 6.07 19.53 -30.66
CA VAL A 275 6.49 20.85 -30.19
C VAL A 275 6.10 21.07 -28.71
N ASP A 276 7.00 21.72 -27.98
CA ASP A 276 6.89 22.12 -26.58
C ASP A 276 5.54 22.75 -26.21
N SER A 277 4.78 22.07 -25.35
CA SER A 277 3.71 22.68 -24.57
C SER A 277 3.81 22.18 -23.13
N ASN A 278 4.52 22.95 -22.29
CA ASN A 278 4.59 22.67 -20.86
C ASN A 278 3.33 23.25 -20.17
N PRO A 279 2.44 22.41 -19.59
CA PRO A 279 1.17 22.85 -19.04
C PRO A 279 1.27 23.55 -17.68
N PHE A 280 2.46 23.66 -17.07
CA PHE A 280 2.63 24.18 -15.71
C PHE A 280 2.99 25.68 -15.63
N ARG A 281 2.96 26.43 -16.74
CA ARG A 281 3.16 27.88 -16.72
C ARG A 281 1.98 28.68 -16.17
N ALA A 282 0.83 28.08 -15.96
CA ALA A 282 -0.38 28.77 -15.49
C ALA A 282 -0.49 28.92 -13.96
N LEU A 283 0.53 28.50 -13.20
CA LEU A 283 0.52 28.48 -11.73
C LEU A 283 1.66 29.30 -11.09
N LEU A 284 2.30 30.18 -11.86
CA LEU A 284 3.23 31.21 -11.39
C LEU A 284 2.60 32.59 -11.64
#